data_AF-A0A661ENT7-F1
#
_entry.id   AF-A0A661ENT7-F1
#
_cell.length_a   1.000
_cell.length_b   1.000
_cell.length_c   1.000
_cell.angle_alpha   90.00
_cell.angle_beta   90.00
_cell.angle_gamma   90.00
#
_symmetry.space_group_name_H-M   'P 1'
#
loop_
_entity.id
_entity.type
_entity.pdbx_description
1 polymer ?
#
loop_
_entity_poly.entity_id
_entity_poly.type
_entity_poly.pdbx_seq_one_letter_code
_entity_poly.pdbx_strand_id
1 'polypeptide(L)'
;MTKNVDYYAAVLEPWFDRWDLMTQTEREIQRRQSSAHQMQGFYDAMLPQLEGLIEVLNEFPLNDMPLHARSLMNLTLSLAEIAPHVEFYDGAAGVPYAFEEERFIAVRGDSAQL
;
A
#
# COMPACT_ATOMS: atom_id res chain seq x y z
N MET A 1 -10.47 11.23 -21.28
CA MET A 1 -11.13 11.54 -20.00
C MET A 1 -10.02 11.70 -18.97
N THR A 2 -9.91 12.85 -18.31
CA THR A 2 -8.87 13.07 -17.30
C THR A 2 -9.09 12.13 -16.13
N LYS A 3 -8.08 11.32 -15.79
CA LYS A 3 -8.15 10.43 -14.62
C LYS A 3 -8.12 11.30 -13.35
N ASN A 4 -8.95 10.97 -12.37
CA ASN A 4 -9.08 11.70 -11.11
C ASN A 4 -9.26 10.70 -9.95
N VAL A 5 -9.47 11.20 -8.73
CA VAL A 5 -9.67 10.36 -7.53
C VAL A 5 -10.77 9.31 -7.73
N ASP A 6 -11.94 9.71 -8.25
CA ASP A 6 -13.08 8.80 -8.42
C ASP A 6 -12.80 7.72 -9.48
N TYR A 7 -12.09 8.07 -10.56
CA TYR A 7 -11.64 7.11 -11.55
C TYR A 7 -10.77 6.02 -10.91
N TYR A 8 -9.77 6.42 -10.13
CA TYR A 8 -8.85 5.48 -9.50
C TYR A 8 -9.51 4.68 -8.38
N ALA A 9 -10.40 5.29 -7.61
CA ALA A 9 -11.20 4.59 -6.61
C ALA A 9 -12.06 3.49 -7.25
N ALA A 10 -12.67 3.76 -8.41
CA ALA A 10 -13.42 2.74 -9.14
C ALA A 10 -12.52 1.62 -9.71
N VAL A 11 -11.34 1.95 -10.24
CA VAL A 11 -10.39 0.97 -10.78
C VAL A 11 -9.85 0.04 -9.70
N LEU A 12 -9.66 0.55 -8.48
CA LEU A 12 -9.00 -0.16 -7.39
C LEU A 12 -9.96 -0.65 -6.30
N GLU A 13 -11.28 -0.55 -6.55
CA GLU A 13 -12.33 -0.94 -5.61
C GLU A 13 -12.08 -2.29 -4.91
N PRO A 14 -11.67 -3.37 -5.61
CA PRO A 14 -11.49 -4.68 -4.98
C PRO A 14 -10.35 -4.75 -3.95
N TRP A 15 -9.47 -3.74 -3.89
CA TRP A 15 -8.26 -3.76 -3.07
C TRP A 15 -8.40 -2.99 -1.76
N PHE A 16 -9.40 -2.12 -1.61
CA PHE A 16 -9.56 -1.31 -0.40
C PHE A 16 -9.77 -2.16 0.85
N ASP A 17 -10.61 -3.20 0.79
CA ASP A 17 -10.94 -4.05 1.96
C ASP A 17 -9.69 -4.66 2.63
N ARG A 18 -8.64 -4.95 1.84
CA ARG A 18 -7.40 -5.55 2.34
C ARG A 18 -6.27 -4.55 2.54
N TRP A 19 -6.14 -3.56 1.68
CA TRP A 19 -4.91 -2.76 1.58
C TRP A 19 -5.09 -1.26 1.88
N ASP A 20 -6.32 -0.82 2.18
CA ASP A 20 -6.58 0.54 2.71
C ASP A 20 -6.19 0.62 4.18
N LEU A 21 -4.88 0.59 4.44
CA LEU A 21 -4.29 0.48 5.76
C LEU A 21 -3.49 1.74 6.08
N MET A 22 -3.94 2.44 7.13
CA MET A 22 -3.44 3.76 7.47
C MET A 22 -2.04 3.69 8.06
N THR A 23 -1.79 2.73 8.94
CA THR A 23 -0.56 2.66 9.72
C THR A 23 0.43 1.67 9.11
N GLN A 24 1.71 1.88 9.40
CA GLN A 24 2.77 0.96 8.97
C GLN A 24 2.61 -0.40 9.65
N THR A 25 2.24 -0.43 10.94
CA THR A 25 1.98 -1.67 11.66
C THR A 25 0.89 -2.51 10.99
N GLU A 26 -0.23 -1.89 10.61
CA GLU A 26 -1.32 -2.59 9.93
C GLU A 26 -0.85 -3.19 8.60
N ARG A 27 -0.10 -2.42 7.79
CA ARG A 27 0.44 -2.89 6.51
C ARG A 27 1.41 -4.05 6.67
N GLU A 28 2.30 -3.96 7.65
CA GLU A 28 3.25 -5.03 7.97
C GLU A 28 2.53 -6.33 8.35
N ILE A 29 1.55 -6.24 9.27
CA ILE A 29 0.76 -7.38 9.71
C ILE A 29 0.01 -8.00 8.52
N GLN A 30 -0.66 -7.17 7.71
CA GLN A 30 -1.40 -7.64 6.55
C GLN A 30 -0.48 -8.33 5.53
N ARG A 31 0.69 -7.75 5.23
CA ARG A 31 1.69 -8.36 4.34
C ARG A 31 2.11 -9.73 4.86
N ARG A 32 2.50 -9.82 6.14
CA ARG A 32 2.98 -11.07 6.76
C ARG A 32 1.93 -12.17 6.79
N GLN A 33 0.64 -11.81 6.77
CA GLN A 33 -0.48 -12.75 6.68
C GLN A 33 -0.90 -13.08 5.24
N SER A 34 -0.32 -12.41 4.24
CA SER A 34 -0.69 -12.59 2.83
C SER A 34 0.14 -13.68 2.16
N SER A 35 -0.47 -14.37 1.20
CA SER A 35 0.24 -15.30 0.32
C SER A 35 0.94 -14.57 -0.83
N ALA A 36 1.96 -15.22 -1.42
CA ALA A 36 2.65 -14.73 -2.61
C ALA A 36 1.67 -14.33 -3.74
N HIS A 37 0.63 -15.16 -3.97
CA HIS A 37 -0.40 -14.87 -4.97
C HIS A 37 -1.22 -13.62 -4.65
N GLN A 38 -1.56 -13.40 -3.37
CA GLN A 38 -2.29 -12.19 -2.95
C GLN A 38 -1.44 -10.92 -3.13
N MET A 39 -0.16 -11.00 -2.79
CA MET A 39 0.79 -9.89 -2.99
C MET A 39 1.02 -9.60 -4.47
N GLN A 40 1.23 -10.64 -5.29
CA GLN A 40 1.38 -10.50 -6.74
C GLN A 40 0.14 -9.86 -7.38
N GLY A 41 -1.06 -10.34 -7.03
CA GLY A 41 -2.29 -9.78 -7.59
C GLY A 41 -2.48 -8.30 -7.26
N PHE A 42 -2.15 -7.90 -6.03
CA PHE A 42 -2.21 -6.49 -5.63
C PHE A 42 -1.17 -5.64 -6.38
N TYR A 43 0.07 -6.14 -6.47
CA TYR A 43 1.14 -5.49 -7.22
C TYR A 43 0.76 -5.29 -8.71
N ASP A 44 0.26 -6.33 -9.37
CA ASP A 44 -0.14 -6.28 -10.78
C ASP A 44 -1.28 -5.29 -11.04
N ALA A 45 -2.19 -5.13 -10.08
CA ALA A 45 -3.28 -4.17 -10.18
C ALA A 45 -2.83 -2.72 -9.95
N MET A 46 -1.91 -2.51 -8.99
CA MET A 46 -1.47 -1.18 -8.57
C MET A 46 -0.37 -0.59 -9.46
N LEU A 47 0.64 -1.38 -9.84
CA LEU A 47 1.82 -0.86 -10.54
C LEU A 47 1.49 -0.08 -11.83
N PRO A 48 0.59 -0.54 -12.71
CA PRO A 48 0.25 0.21 -13.93
C PRO A 48 -0.46 1.54 -13.66
N GLN A 49 -1.01 1.73 -12.46
CA GLN A 49 -1.73 2.94 -12.07
C GLN A 49 -0.84 3.95 -11.33
N LEU A 50 0.32 3.52 -10.83
CA LEU A 50 1.13 4.25 -9.84
C LEU A 50 1.51 5.66 -10.29
N GLU A 51 1.99 5.83 -11.53
CA GLU A 51 2.43 7.13 -12.06
C GLU A 51 1.28 8.15 -12.01
N GLY A 52 0.13 7.82 -12.61
CA GLY A 52 -1.01 8.74 -12.61
C GLY A 52 -1.73 8.86 -11.26
N LEU A 53 -1.65 7.85 -10.39
CA LEU A 53 -2.10 7.97 -9.00
C LEU A 53 -1.30 9.03 -8.25
N ILE A 54 0.03 8.98 -8.37
CA ILE A 54 0.92 9.96 -7.73
C ILE A 54 0.64 11.37 -8.26
N GLU A 55 0.41 11.53 -9.56
CA GLU A 55 0.03 12.82 -10.15
C GLU A 55 -1.25 13.38 -9.52
N VAL A 56 -2.31 12.56 -9.42
CA VAL A 56 -3.58 12.97 -8.78
C VAL A 56 -3.42 13.25 -7.29
N LEU A 57 -2.66 12.43 -6.56
CA LEU A 57 -2.45 12.62 -5.12
C LEU A 57 -1.66 13.89 -4.81
N ASN A 58 -0.73 14.29 -5.68
CA ASN A 58 0.06 15.52 -5.53
C ASN A 58 -0.79 16.81 -5.62
N GLU A 59 -2.04 16.73 -6.07
CA GLU A 59 -2.98 17.86 -6.06
C GLU A 59 -3.48 18.21 -4.66
N PHE A 60 -3.30 17.32 -3.67
CA PHE A 60 -3.83 17.47 -2.33
C PHE A 60 -2.71 17.65 -1.28
N PRO A 61 -2.84 18.61 -0.34
CA PRO A 61 -1.96 18.67 0.82
C PRO A 61 -2.10 17.40 1.69
N LEU A 62 -0.98 16.85 2.17
CA LEU A 62 -0.98 15.62 2.99
C LEU A 62 -1.89 15.71 4.23
N ASN A 63 -1.92 16.88 4.86
CA ASN A 63 -2.69 17.16 6.08
C ASN A 63 -4.16 17.53 5.81
N ASP A 64 -4.56 17.68 4.54
CA ASP A 64 -5.91 18.11 4.15
C ASP A 64 -6.42 17.33 2.92
N MET A 65 -6.09 16.03 2.87
CA MET A 65 -6.56 15.13 1.84
C MET A 65 -8.02 14.70 2.08
N PRO A 66 -8.90 14.77 1.06
CA PRO A 66 -10.22 14.14 1.11
C PRO A 66 -10.14 12.64 1.39
N LEU A 67 -11.20 12.06 1.94
CA LEU A 67 -11.22 10.64 2.35
C LEU A 67 -10.85 9.67 1.21
N HIS A 68 -11.42 9.83 0.01
CA HIS A 68 -11.10 8.94 -1.11
C HIS A 68 -9.64 9.09 -1.56
N ALA A 69 -9.09 10.31 -1.56
CA ALA A 69 -7.68 10.53 -1.87
C ALA A 69 -6.78 9.90 -0.80
N ARG A 70 -7.18 9.95 0.47
CA ARG A 70 -6.47 9.30 1.57
C ARG A 70 -6.47 7.77 1.44
N SER A 71 -7.60 7.16 1.07
CA SER A 71 -7.65 5.72 0.81
C SER A 71 -6.75 5.30 -0.35
N LEU A 72 -6.69 6.09 -1.43
CA LEU A 72 -5.75 5.85 -2.53
C LEU A 72 -4.29 6.00 -2.08
N MET A 73 -3.97 7.00 -1.24
CA MET A 73 -2.66 7.15 -0.63
C MET A 73 -2.29 5.91 0.20
N ASN A 74 -3.21 5.38 1.01
CA ASN A 74 -2.99 4.17 1.79
C ASN A 74 -2.67 2.97 0.89
N LEU A 75 -3.40 2.79 -0.22
CA LEU A 75 -3.07 1.76 -1.21
C LEU A 75 -1.66 1.96 -1.80
N THR A 76 -1.27 3.19 -2.13
CA THR A 76 0.08 3.50 -2.64
C THR A 76 1.16 3.18 -1.60
N LEU A 77 0.94 3.47 -0.32
CA LEU A 77 1.86 3.11 0.76
C LEU A 77 1.93 1.60 0.95
N SER A 78 0.80 0.88 0.85
CA SER A 78 0.77 -0.58 0.81
C SER A 78 1.57 -1.15 -0.35
N LEU A 79 1.48 -0.56 -1.55
CA LEU A 79 2.31 -0.99 -2.68
C LEU A 79 3.80 -0.83 -2.37
N ALA A 80 4.21 0.30 -1.78
CA ALA A 80 5.61 0.54 -1.44
C ALA A 80 6.19 -0.52 -0.50
N GLU A 81 5.37 -1.08 0.39
CA GLU A 81 5.78 -2.17 1.29
C GLU A 81 5.67 -3.56 0.65
N ILE A 82 4.80 -3.75 -0.34
CA ILE A 82 4.61 -5.04 -1.03
C ILE A 82 5.60 -5.25 -2.18
N ALA A 83 5.97 -4.18 -2.90
CA ALA A 83 6.80 -4.28 -4.10
C ALA A 83 8.12 -5.06 -3.88
N PRO A 84 8.90 -4.85 -2.79
CA PRO A 84 10.11 -5.62 -2.57
C PRO A 84 9.88 -7.14 -2.44
N HIS A 85 8.73 -7.53 -1.89
CA HIS A 85 8.38 -8.94 -1.68
C HIS A 85 8.05 -9.65 -2.99
N VAL A 86 7.51 -8.90 -3.96
CA VAL A 86 7.24 -9.40 -5.30
C VAL A 86 8.50 -9.36 -6.17
N GLU A 87 9.24 -8.26 -6.13
CA GLU A 87 10.37 -8.01 -7.05
C GLU A 87 11.66 -8.73 -6.67
N PHE A 88 11.94 -8.85 -5.36
CA PHE A 88 13.25 -9.29 -4.87
C PHE A 88 13.20 -10.53 -3.98
N TYR A 89 12.07 -10.83 -3.35
CA TYR A 89 11.97 -11.90 -2.35
C TYR A 89 11.17 -13.12 -2.80
N ASP A 90 10.92 -13.26 -4.10
CA ASP A 90 10.23 -14.43 -4.69
C ASP A 90 8.87 -14.72 -4.03
N GLY A 91 8.14 -13.66 -3.68
CA GLY A 91 6.84 -13.75 -3.02
C GLY A 91 6.89 -14.13 -1.54
N ALA A 92 8.07 -14.20 -0.92
CA ALA A 92 8.18 -14.41 0.52
C ALA A 92 7.55 -13.23 1.27
N ALA A 93 6.61 -13.52 2.18
CA ALA A 93 5.93 -12.49 2.96
C ALA A 93 6.84 -11.81 3.98
N GLY A 94 7.96 -12.43 4.36
CA GLY A 94 9.00 -11.83 5.20
C GLY A 94 10.29 -11.56 4.42
N VAL A 95 11.21 -10.79 5.00
CA VAL A 95 12.52 -10.48 4.41
C VAL A 95 13.46 -11.69 4.53
N PRO A 96 13.94 -12.28 3.41
CA PRO A 96 14.83 -13.42 3.45
C PRO A 96 16.14 -13.13 4.20
N TYR A 97 16.57 -14.07 5.04
CA TYR A 97 17.80 -13.98 5.85
C TYR A 97 17.85 -12.83 6.87
N ALA A 98 16.71 -12.20 7.15
CA ALA A 98 16.58 -11.23 8.23
C ALA A 98 16.31 -11.91 9.58
N PHE A 99 16.33 -11.12 10.65
CA PHE A 99 15.74 -11.51 11.93
C PHE A 99 14.21 -11.54 11.81
N GLU A 100 13.55 -12.26 12.72
CA GLU A 100 12.08 -12.28 12.82
C GLU A 100 11.54 -10.85 12.97
N GLU A 101 10.75 -10.40 12.00
CA GLU A 101 10.24 -9.03 11.92
C GLU A 101 9.40 -8.64 13.14
N GLU A 102 8.75 -9.62 13.78
CA GLU A 102 8.00 -9.50 15.04
C GLU A 102 8.86 -8.95 16.20
N ARG A 103 10.18 -9.04 16.08
CA ARG A 103 11.12 -8.52 17.08
C ARG A 103 11.45 -7.05 16.84
N PHE A 104 11.05 -6.48 15.71
CA PHE A 104 11.16 -5.05 15.43
C PHE A 104 10.01 -4.31 16.12
N ILE A 105 10.34 -3.32 16.96
CA ILE A 105 9.35 -2.49 17.64
C ILE A 105 9.44 -1.08 17.04
N ALA A 106 8.53 -0.77 16.12
CA ALA A 106 8.46 0.54 15.51
C ALA A 106 7.96 1.59 16.51
N VAL A 107 8.75 2.62 16.79
CA VAL A 107 8.39 3.70 17.73
C VAL A 107 7.14 4.48 17.27
N ARG A 108 6.86 4.49 15.96
CA ARG A 108 5.75 5.22 15.34
C ARG A 108 4.95 4.35 14.37
N GLY A 109 5.02 3.03 14.51
CA GLY A 109 4.36 2.10 13.57
C GLY A 109 2.85 2.31 13.52
N ASP A 110 2.25 2.64 14.68
CA ASP A 110 0.82 2.86 14.85
C ASP A 110 0.40 4.33 14.63
N SER A 111 1.36 5.21 14.30
CA SER A 111 1.07 6.62 14.10
C SER A 111 0.37 6.85 12.77
N ALA A 112 -0.88 7.30 12.86
CA ALA A 112 -1.69 7.81 11.75
C ALA A 112 -1.24 9.19 11.22
N GLN A 113 -0.16 9.77 11.75
CA GLN A 113 0.34 11.09 11.37
C GLN A 113 1.33 10.96 10.20
N LEU A 114 0.98 11.59 9.07
CA LEU A 114 1.89 11.93 7.99
C LEU A 114 2.61 13.25 8.27
#